data_AF-J9DHL1-F1
#
_entry.id   AF-J9DHL1-F1
#
_cell.length_a   1.000
_cell.length_b   1.000
_cell.length_c   1.000
_cell.angle_alpha   90.00
_cell.angle_beta   90.00
_cell.angle_gamma   90.00
#
_symmetry.space_group_name_H-M   'P 1'
#
loop_
_entity.id
_entity.type
_entity.pdbx_description
1 polymer ?
#
loop_
_entity_poly.entity_id
_entity_poly.type
_entity_poly.pdbx_seq_one_letter_code
_entity_poly.pdbx_strand_id
1 'polypeptide(L)'
;MAGEINNNTKNTSNKKLLILVFTGFFILGFSTWGWYHCLSIDEEAHNAYSNFNSTIQDEKVLPLNGAREITSECIYRINYYKNENLFKYTVRTRGLDSAVFDRQKILINELVKHKKIERKDVISQRITDILDVEDEVLPEYDIRINKNIQYQTLISNKSLIDGLFGFFGDSEAKCLENACNAIFNAHVNFIDNNNKKSIVIMADSEKLHIIDIFMNDDNDASPQSLKLNSSVFNLNFGKKTAKSFNVLQYAVYTLIKTGYHKLQHE
;
A
#
# COMPACT_ATOMS: atom_id res chain seq x y z
N MET A 1 11.34 -76.46 -5.76
CA MET A 1 11.32 -75.09 -6.33
C MET A 1 10.19 -74.29 -5.69
N ALA A 2 10.37 -73.74 -4.49
CA ALA A 2 9.35 -72.90 -3.83
C ALA A 2 9.95 -71.82 -2.89
N GLY A 3 11.27 -71.61 -2.91
CA GLY A 3 11.97 -70.74 -1.96
C GLY A 3 12.30 -69.33 -2.46
N GLU A 4 12.26 -69.08 -3.77
CA GLU A 4 12.77 -67.81 -4.34
C GLU A 4 11.72 -66.70 -4.50
N ILE A 5 10.42 -67.03 -4.46
CA ILE A 5 9.35 -66.05 -4.75
C ILE A 5 9.11 -65.09 -3.57
N ASN A 6 9.45 -65.48 -2.33
CA ASN A 6 9.09 -64.71 -1.13
C ASN A 6 10.10 -63.59 -0.77
N ASN A 7 11.34 -63.68 -1.24
CA ASN A 7 12.36 -62.66 -0.94
C ASN A 7 12.22 -61.40 -1.82
N ASN A 8 11.74 -61.52 -3.05
CA ASN A 8 11.65 -60.38 -3.97
C ASN A 8 10.53 -59.39 -3.61
N THR A 9 9.36 -59.89 -3.17
CA THR A 9 8.21 -59.08 -2.75
C THR A 9 8.45 -58.34 -1.42
N LYS A 10 9.11 -58.99 -0.46
CA LYS A 10 9.50 -58.35 0.81
C LYS A 10 10.51 -57.22 0.60
N ASN A 11 11.43 -57.38 -0.36
CA ASN A 11 12.44 -56.37 -0.70
C ASN A 11 11.83 -55.16 -1.43
N THR A 12 10.82 -55.36 -2.28
CA THR A 12 10.09 -54.24 -2.93
C THR A 12 9.21 -53.48 -1.96
N SER A 13 8.56 -54.17 -1.01
CA SER A 13 7.75 -53.55 0.06
C SER A 13 8.60 -52.68 0.99
N ASN A 14 9.76 -53.18 1.44
CA ASN A 14 10.68 -52.42 2.29
C ASN A 14 11.27 -51.20 1.58
N LYS A 15 11.60 -51.31 0.27
CA LYS A 15 12.06 -50.16 -0.52
C LYS A 15 10.98 -49.09 -0.69
N LYS A 16 9.72 -49.48 -0.94
CA LYS A 16 8.58 -48.55 -1.02
C LYS A 16 8.31 -47.85 0.32
N LEU A 17 8.39 -48.58 1.43
CA LEU A 17 8.26 -48.02 2.77
C LEU A 17 9.38 -47.03 3.07
N LEU A 18 10.63 -47.37 2.74
CA LEU A 18 11.79 -46.49 2.93
C LEU A 18 11.65 -45.20 2.12
N ILE A 19 11.22 -45.29 0.85
CA ILE A 19 10.96 -44.12 0.01
C ILE A 19 9.85 -43.25 0.62
N LEU A 20 8.73 -43.84 1.04
CA LEU A 20 7.64 -43.11 1.71
C LEU A 20 8.09 -42.38 2.97
N VAL A 21 8.92 -43.03 3.80
CA VAL A 21 9.49 -42.43 5.02
C VAL A 21 10.44 -41.28 4.67
N PHE A 22 11.37 -41.48 3.73
CA PHE A 22 12.28 -40.42 3.28
C PHE A 22 11.54 -39.25 2.65
N THR A 23 10.57 -39.51 1.78
CA THR A 23 9.73 -38.46 1.18
C THR A 23 8.92 -37.73 2.25
N GLY A 24 8.36 -38.43 3.25
CA GLY A 24 7.66 -37.82 4.37
C GLY A 24 8.54 -36.89 5.20
N PHE A 25 9.75 -37.33 5.58
CA PHE A 25 10.71 -36.49 6.29
C PHE A 25 11.20 -35.30 5.45
N PHE A 26 11.40 -35.50 4.15
CA PHE A 26 11.82 -34.43 3.25
C PHE A 26 10.73 -33.37 3.08
N ILE A 27 9.46 -33.78 2.92
CA ILE A 27 8.32 -32.85 2.86
C ILE A 27 8.19 -32.09 4.17
N LEU A 28 8.19 -32.77 5.31
CA LEU A 28 8.08 -32.12 6.63
C LEU A 28 9.24 -31.14 6.88
N GLY A 29 10.48 -31.54 6.58
CA GLY A 29 11.65 -30.68 6.72
C GLY A 29 11.60 -29.48 5.78
N PHE A 30 11.15 -29.65 4.53
CA PHE A 30 10.99 -28.56 3.58
C PHE A 30 9.84 -27.61 3.98
N SER A 31 8.74 -28.14 4.53
CA SER A 31 7.62 -27.34 5.02
C SER A 31 7.98 -26.52 6.26
N THR A 32 8.68 -27.10 7.24
CA THR A 32 9.11 -26.36 8.44
C THR A 32 10.17 -25.32 8.12
N TRP A 33 11.10 -25.66 7.23
CA TRP A 33 12.10 -24.72 6.73
C TRP A 33 11.47 -23.58 5.93
N GLY A 34 10.52 -23.88 5.04
CA GLY A 34 9.75 -22.88 4.31
C GLY A 34 8.94 -21.96 5.22
N TRP A 35 8.28 -22.51 6.25
CA TRP A 35 7.55 -21.73 7.25
C TRP A 35 8.47 -20.76 7.99
N TYR A 36 9.65 -21.23 8.41
CA TYR A 36 10.63 -20.40 9.11
C TYR A 36 11.05 -19.18 8.27
N HIS A 37 11.31 -19.37 6.98
CA HIS A 37 11.64 -18.27 6.07
C HIS A 37 10.49 -17.29 5.88
N CYS A 38 9.24 -17.78 5.74
CA CYS A 38 8.07 -16.89 5.69
C CYS A 38 7.97 -15.99 6.92
N LEU A 39 8.16 -16.56 8.13
CA LEU A 39 8.14 -15.79 9.37
C LEU A 39 9.26 -14.75 9.44
N SER A 40 10.47 -15.11 8.98
CA SER A 40 11.61 -14.19 8.94
C SER A 40 11.34 -13.00 8.03
N ILE A 41 10.78 -13.23 6.83
CA ILE A 41 10.44 -12.18 5.87
C ILE A 41 9.34 -11.26 6.42
N ASP A 42 8.32 -11.84 7.07
CA ASP A 42 7.25 -11.05 7.69
C ASP A 42 7.79 -10.21 8.86
N GLU A 43 8.71 -10.74 9.68
CA GLU A 43 9.38 -9.99 10.75
C GLU A 43 10.27 -8.86 10.20
N GLU A 44 11.03 -9.11 9.14
CA GLU A 44 11.84 -8.09 8.47
C GLU A 44 10.97 -6.98 7.88
N ALA A 45 9.88 -7.34 7.19
CA ALA A 45 8.92 -6.38 6.66
C ALA A 45 8.28 -5.56 7.78
N HIS A 46 7.81 -6.21 8.84
CA HIS A 46 7.25 -5.55 10.01
C HIS A 46 8.22 -4.52 10.60
N ASN A 47 9.47 -4.93 10.83
CA ASN A 47 10.49 -4.07 11.40
C ASN A 47 10.85 -2.91 10.47
N ALA A 48 10.96 -3.17 9.16
CA ALA A 48 11.29 -2.15 8.18
C ALA A 48 10.25 -1.03 8.14
N TYR A 49 8.95 -1.38 8.08
CA TYR A 49 7.89 -0.38 8.09
C TYR A 49 7.68 0.24 9.47
N SER A 50 7.72 -0.53 10.56
CA SER A 50 7.47 -0.01 11.91
C SER A 50 8.55 0.95 12.40
N ASN A 51 9.81 0.69 12.05
CA ASN A 51 10.92 1.54 12.46
C ASN A 51 11.15 2.72 11.50
N PHE A 52 10.47 2.75 10.35
CA PHE A 52 10.68 3.76 9.31
C PHE A 52 10.51 5.20 9.82
N ASN A 53 9.61 5.41 10.79
CA ASN A 53 9.44 6.72 11.38
C ASN A 53 10.76 7.26 11.97
N SER A 54 11.54 6.46 12.71
CA SER A 54 12.85 6.91 13.20
C SER A 54 13.79 7.30 12.07
N THR A 55 13.83 6.50 11.01
CA THR A 55 14.66 6.75 9.82
C THR A 55 14.35 8.08 9.16
N ILE A 56 13.07 8.43 8.97
CA ILE A 56 12.70 9.69 8.31
C ILE A 56 12.86 10.92 9.20
N GLN A 57 12.71 10.77 10.53
CA GLN A 57 12.96 11.87 11.46
C GLN A 57 14.45 12.26 11.52
N ASP A 58 15.35 11.28 11.36
CA ASP A 58 16.81 11.51 11.39
C ASP A 58 17.36 12.10 10.08
N GLU A 59 16.63 11.97 8.97
CA GLU A 59 17.07 12.48 7.67
C GLU A 59 17.02 14.02 7.64
N LYS A 60 18.10 14.68 7.23
CA LYS A 60 18.22 16.15 7.28
C LYS A 60 17.77 16.89 6.00
N VAL A 61 17.32 16.16 4.97
CA VAL A 61 16.99 16.72 3.66
C VAL A 61 15.56 17.31 3.64
N LEU A 62 15.38 18.40 2.88
CA LEU A 62 14.38 19.46 3.16
C LEU A 62 12.96 19.37 2.55
N PRO A 63 12.57 18.49 1.62
CA PRO A 63 11.15 18.40 1.23
C PRO A 63 10.34 17.37 2.05
N LEU A 64 10.93 16.72 3.05
CA LEU A 64 10.34 15.56 3.73
C LEU A 64 9.24 15.90 4.77
N ASN A 65 8.92 17.18 4.96
CA ASN A 65 8.04 17.62 6.05
C ASN A 65 6.69 16.91 6.03
N GLY A 66 6.01 16.84 4.87
CA GLY A 66 4.71 16.19 4.79
C GLY A 66 4.74 14.67 5.02
N ALA A 67 5.84 13.99 4.68
CA ALA A 67 6.02 12.58 5.06
C ALA A 67 6.30 12.43 6.56
N ARG A 68 7.07 13.33 7.17
CA ARG A 68 7.35 13.31 8.61
C ARG A 68 6.11 13.54 9.47
N GLU A 69 5.07 14.19 8.95
CA GLU A 69 3.81 14.37 9.67
C GLU A 69 3.01 13.06 9.82
N ILE A 70 3.21 12.09 8.92
CA ILE A 70 2.48 10.82 8.90
C ILE A 70 3.00 9.91 10.02
N THR A 71 2.57 10.18 11.25
CA THR A 71 3.02 9.49 12.49
C THR A 71 1.89 8.75 13.21
N SER A 72 0.65 8.95 12.76
CA SER A 72 -0.55 8.38 13.33
C SER A 72 -1.62 8.21 12.24
N GLU A 73 -2.81 7.78 12.64
CA GLU A 73 -3.96 7.69 11.74
C GLU A 73 -4.15 9.03 11.02
N CYS A 74 -4.29 8.99 9.69
CA CYS A 74 -4.31 10.20 8.89
C CYS A 74 -5.16 10.07 7.63
N ILE A 75 -5.56 11.24 7.13
CA ILE A 75 -6.15 11.42 5.82
C ILE A 75 -5.11 12.17 4.99
N TYR A 76 -4.59 11.51 3.97
CA TYR A 76 -3.68 12.06 2.99
C TYR A 76 -4.44 12.36 1.72
N ARG A 77 -4.29 13.55 1.18
CA ARG A 77 -4.93 13.95 -0.07
C ARG A 77 -3.89 14.52 -1.02
N ILE A 78 -4.00 14.17 -2.30
CA ILE A 78 -3.11 14.67 -3.34
C ILE A 78 -3.87 15.05 -4.61
N ASN A 79 -3.44 16.15 -5.21
CA ASN A 79 -3.90 16.68 -6.48
C ASN A 79 -2.70 16.78 -7.44
N TYR A 80 -2.92 16.54 -8.74
CA TYR A 80 -1.89 16.63 -9.76
C TYR A 80 -2.18 17.76 -10.74
N TYR A 81 -1.26 18.71 -10.82
CA TYR A 81 -1.30 19.86 -11.71
C TYR A 81 -0.42 19.55 -12.91
N LYS A 82 -1.03 18.90 -13.91
CA LYS A 82 -0.34 18.38 -15.10
C LYS A 82 0.51 19.42 -15.83
N ASN A 83 0.02 20.65 -15.95
CA ASN A 83 0.74 21.73 -16.64
C ASN A 83 2.03 22.12 -15.93
N GLU A 84 2.12 21.87 -14.62
CA GLU A 84 3.26 22.20 -13.77
C GLU A 84 4.08 20.97 -13.39
N ASN A 85 3.64 19.77 -13.81
CA ASN A 85 4.16 18.48 -13.33
C ASN A 85 4.31 18.44 -11.80
N LEU A 86 3.31 18.98 -11.11
CA LEU A 86 3.34 19.23 -9.68
C LEU A 86 2.24 18.43 -9.00
N PHE A 87 2.61 17.62 -8.00
CA PHE A 87 1.67 17.16 -7.00
C PHE A 87 1.61 18.17 -5.86
N LYS A 88 0.39 18.52 -5.45
CA LYS A 88 0.14 19.22 -4.20
C LYS A 88 -0.62 18.29 -3.27
N TYR A 89 -0.15 18.16 -2.04
CA TYR A 89 -0.75 17.24 -1.08
C TYR A 89 -0.86 17.86 0.30
N THR A 90 -1.85 17.37 1.06
CA THR A 90 -2.11 17.74 2.45
C THR A 90 -2.21 16.48 3.29
N VAL A 91 -1.87 16.61 4.58
CA VAL A 91 -1.97 15.52 5.55
C VAL A 91 -2.74 16.01 6.77
N ARG A 92 -3.87 15.38 7.07
CA ARG A 92 -4.57 15.56 8.34
C ARG A 92 -4.31 14.37 9.23
N THR A 93 -3.50 14.54 10.27
CA THR A 93 -3.34 13.53 11.31
C THR A 93 -4.46 13.63 12.34
N ARG A 94 -4.87 12.48 12.90
CA ARG A 94 -5.87 12.44 13.97
C ARG A 94 -5.44 13.21 15.23
N GLY A 95 -4.13 13.34 15.44
CA GLY A 95 -3.54 14.06 16.58
C GLY A 95 -3.69 15.59 16.51
N LEU A 96 -3.93 16.16 15.32
CA LEU A 96 -4.11 17.61 15.17
C LEU A 96 -5.47 18.07 15.71
N ASP A 97 -6.54 17.49 15.16
CA ASP A 97 -7.92 17.65 15.66
C ASP A 97 -8.71 16.36 15.40
N SER A 98 -8.88 15.57 16.46
CA SER A 98 -9.56 14.28 16.38
C SER A 98 -11.04 14.38 15.97
N ALA A 99 -11.74 15.46 16.32
CA ALA A 99 -13.16 15.62 16.03
C ALA A 99 -13.38 15.96 14.54
N VAL A 100 -12.53 16.85 14.00
CA VAL A 100 -12.50 17.18 12.58
C VAL A 100 -12.10 15.96 11.76
N PHE A 101 -11.04 15.26 12.16
CA PHE A 101 -10.60 14.02 11.52
C PHE A 101 -11.73 12.98 11.46
N ASP A 102 -12.37 12.68 12.60
CA ASP A 102 -13.43 11.66 12.66
C ASP A 102 -14.65 12.08 11.81
N ARG A 103 -15.00 13.37 11.80
CA ARG A 103 -16.06 13.91 10.93
C ARG A 103 -15.71 13.76 9.44
N GLN A 104 -14.52 14.17 9.01
CA GLN A 104 -14.08 14.08 7.62
C GLN A 104 -14.06 12.62 7.16
N LYS A 105 -13.54 11.71 8.00
CA LYS A 105 -13.52 10.27 7.74
C LYS A 105 -14.92 9.69 7.54
N ILE A 106 -15.91 10.08 8.35
CA ILE A 106 -17.32 9.65 8.17
C ILE A 106 -17.83 10.09 6.81
N LEU A 107 -17.65 11.37 6.46
CA LEU A 107 -18.12 11.93 5.20
C LEU A 107 -17.46 11.25 3.99
N ILE A 108 -16.14 11.01 4.03
CA ILE A 108 -15.44 10.27 2.97
C ILE A 108 -16.00 8.84 2.83
N ASN A 109 -16.23 8.14 3.94
CA ASN A 109 -16.81 6.79 3.91
C ASN A 109 -18.24 6.77 3.35
N GLU A 110 -19.03 7.82 3.59
CA GLU A 110 -20.34 7.98 2.96
C GLU A 110 -20.20 8.20 1.46
N LEU A 111 -19.31 9.09 1.01
CA LEU A 111 -19.07 9.34 -0.42
C LEU A 111 -18.70 8.09 -1.20
N VAL A 112 -17.82 7.24 -0.63
CA VAL A 112 -17.38 6.00 -1.29
C VAL A 112 -18.55 5.03 -1.54
N LYS A 113 -19.59 5.03 -0.69
CA LYS A 113 -20.77 4.18 -0.90
C LYS A 113 -21.54 4.54 -2.16
N HIS A 114 -21.48 5.80 -2.59
CA HIS A 114 -22.25 6.27 -3.73
C HIS A 114 -21.65 5.89 -5.09
N LYS A 115 -20.35 5.53 -5.19
CA LYS A 115 -19.59 5.12 -6.40
C LYS A 115 -19.61 6.06 -7.62
N LYS A 116 -20.77 6.60 -7.97
CA LYS A 116 -21.02 7.65 -8.95
C LYS A 116 -21.96 8.67 -8.33
N ILE A 117 -21.64 9.95 -8.45
CA ILE A 117 -22.47 11.04 -7.96
C ILE A 117 -22.81 11.94 -9.16
N GLU A 118 -24.10 12.15 -9.42
CA GLU A 118 -24.60 12.98 -10.53
C GLU A 118 -24.62 14.46 -10.16
N ARG A 119 -24.46 15.38 -11.13
CA ARG A 119 -24.45 16.84 -10.93
C ARG A 119 -25.52 17.42 -9.99
N LYS A 120 -26.73 16.83 -9.98
CA LYS A 120 -27.84 17.28 -9.11
C LYS A 120 -27.58 17.02 -7.61
N ASP A 121 -26.78 15.99 -7.31
CA ASP A 121 -26.32 15.62 -5.97
C ASP A 121 -24.89 16.14 -5.71
N VAL A 122 -24.09 16.30 -6.78
CA VAL A 122 -22.86 17.11 -6.87
C VAL A 122 -23.26 18.58 -7.00
N ILE A 123 -23.92 19.17 -6.01
CA ILE A 123 -23.66 20.59 -5.78
C ILE A 123 -22.17 20.63 -5.49
N SER A 124 -21.39 21.05 -6.49
CA SER A 124 -19.94 20.90 -6.59
C SER A 124 -19.18 21.52 -5.42
N GLN A 125 -19.84 22.38 -4.65
CA GLN A 125 -19.41 22.79 -3.32
C GLN A 125 -19.34 21.57 -2.39
N ARG A 126 -20.44 20.87 -2.09
CA ARG A 126 -20.51 19.90 -0.98
C ARG A 126 -19.52 18.73 -1.03
N ILE A 127 -19.15 18.20 -2.21
CA ILE A 127 -18.15 17.12 -2.30
C ILE A 127 -16.73 17.66 -2.23
N THR A 128 -16.50 18.79 -2.90
CA THR A 128 -15.25 19.52 -2.81
C THR A 128 -15.07 19.97 -1.36
N ASP A 129 -16.09 20.55 -0.72
CA ASP A 129 -16.19 20.81 0.72
C ASP A 129 -15.98 19.54 1.55
N ILE A 130 -16.60 18.39 1.30
CA ILE A 130 -16.32 17.17 2.11
C ILE A 130 -14.83 16.80 2.06
N LEU A 131 -14.18 17.00 0.91
CA LEU A 131 -12.77 16.70 0.70
C LEU A 131 -11.83 17.83 1.16
N ASP A 132 -12.28 19.08 1.09
CA ASP A 132 -11.56 20.33 1.34
C ASP A 132 -11.91 20.94 2.70
N VAL A 133 -12.88 20.37 3.44
CA VAL A 133 -13.37 20.89 4.72
C VAL A 133 -12.15 21.02 5.61
N GLU A 134 -11.83 22.29 5.87
CA GLU A 134 -10.81 22.77 6.79
C GLU A 134 -9.36 22.46 6.37
N ASP A 135 -9.10 22.20 5.08
CA ASP A 135 -7.74 22.10 4.54
C ASP A 135 -7.00 23.46 4.59
N GLU A 136 -7.71 24.59 4.69
CA GLU A 136 -7.11 25.95 4.76
C GLU A 136 -6.13 26.13 5.93
N VAL A 137 -6.26 25.34 6.99
CA VAL A 137 -5.36 25.39 8.16
C VAL A 137 -4.20 24.40 8.04
N LEU A 138 -4.29 23.44 7.11
CA LEU A 138 -3.27 22.43 6.92
C LEU A 138 -2.12 22.97 6.06
N PRO A 139 -0.88 22.56 6.34
CA PRO A 139 0.22 22.81 5.41
C PRO A 139 -0.03 22.08 4.09
N GLU A 140 0.12 22.79 2.99
CA GLU A 140 0.20 22.22 1.64
C GLU A 140 1.67 21.93 1.29
N TYR A 141 1.90 20.77 0.71
CA TYR A 141 3.21 20.30 0.31
C TYR A 141 3.28 20.03 -1.18
N ASP A 142 4.42 20.36 -1.76
CA ASP A 142 4.66 20.29 -3.19
C ASP A 142 5.67 19.17 -3.53
N ILE A 143 5.32 18.31 -4.50
CA ILE A 143 6.23 17.34 -5.11
C ILE A 143 6.23 17.56 -6.61
N ARG A 144 7.32 18.11 -7.14
CA ARG A 144 7.53 18.12 -8.59
C ARG A 144 8.03 16.76 -9.03
N ILE A 145 7.37 16.19 -10.03
CA ILE A 145 7.63 14.83 -10.50
C ILE A 145 7.85 14.83 -12.01
N ASN A 146 8.83 14.04 -12.46
CA ASN A 146 8.92 13.67 -13.87
C ASN A 146 8.07 12.41 -14.10
N LYS A 147 7.58 12.21 -15.33
CA LYS A 147 6.67 11.11 -15.74
C LYS A 147 7.14 9.71 -15.31
N ASN A 148 8.46 9.51 -15.14
CA ASN A 148 9.01 8.24 -14.68
C ASN A 148 9.25 8.26 -13.17
N ILE A 149 8.20 7.88 -12.41
CA ILE A 149 8.31 7.54 -10.99
C ILE A 149 8.76 6.08 -10.89
N GLN A 150 9.94 5.86 -10.32
CA GLN A 150 10.42 4.53 -9.94
C GLN A 150 10.57 4.49 -8.42
N TYR A 151 10.28 3.33 -7.84
CA TYR A 151 10.44 3.08 -6.42
C TYR A 151 10.90 1.64 -6.21
N GLN A 152 11.54 1.40 -5.09
CA GLN A 152 11.81 0.06 -4.57
C GLN A 152 11.01 -0.10 -3.28
N THR A 153 10.63 -1.30 -2.92
CA THR A 153 9.98 -1.58 -1.63
C THR A 153 11.05 -1.89 -0.58
N LEU A 154 10.77 -1.60 0.70
CA LEU A 154 11.74 -1.78 1.79
C LEU A 154 12.23 -3.24 1.97
N ILE A 155 11.49 -4.22 1.45
CA ILE A 155 11.67 -5.66 1.70
C ILE A 155 12.55 -6.32 0.60
N SER A 156 13.26 -5.54 -0.22
CA SER A 156 13.89 -6.01 -1.46
C SER A 156 15.17 -6.88 -1.32
N ASN A 157 15.38 -7.57 -0.20
CA ASN A 157 16.41 -8.63 -0.11
C ASN A 157 15.78 -9.99 -0.46
N LYS A 158 15.28 -10.13 -1.70
CA LYS A 158 14.70 -11.39 -2.18
C LYS A 158 15.84 -12.33 -2.58
N SER A 159 16.26 -13.26 -1.70
CA SER A 159 16.86 -14.49 -2.24
C SER A 159 15.77 -15.23 -3.04
N LEU A 160 16.15 -15.97 -4.10
CA LEU A 160 15.18 -16.75 -4.90
C LEU A 160 14.34 -17.71 -4.03
N ILE A 161 14.90 -18.14 -2.89
CA ILE A 161 14.28 -19.04 -1.93
C ILE A 161 13.22 -18.29 -1.11
N ASP A 162 13.51 -17.07 -0.69
CA ASP A 162 12.59 -16.20 0.07
C ASP A 162 11.37 -15.81 -0.80
N GLY A 163 11.60 -15.54 -2.08
CA GLY A 163 10.54 -15.30 -3.06
C GLY A 163 9.68 -16.54 -3.35
N LEU A 164 10.26 -17.75 -3.24
CA LEU A 164 9.53 -19.00 -3.46
C LEU A 164 8.61 -19.32 -2.28
N PHE A 165 9.04 -19.04 -1.04
CA PHE A 165 8.24 -19.33 0.16
C PHE A 165 7.24 -18.22 0.52
N GLY A 166 7.59 -16.95 0.32
CA GLY A 166 6.64 -15.83 0.44
C GLY A 166 5.48 -15.89 -0.57
N PHE A 167 5.59 -16.72 -1.60
CA PHE A 167 4.51 -16.99 -2.56
C PHE A 167 3.39 -17.87 -1.97
N PHE A 168 3.69 -18.75 -1.01
CA PHE A 168 2.77 -19.79 -0.54
C PHE A 168 1.81 -19.36 0.59
N GLY A 169 1.75 -18.07 0.95
CA GLY A 169 0.82 -17.58 1.97
C GLY A 169 0.35 -16.13 1.76
N ASP A 170 -0.73 -15.78 2.46
CA ASP A 170 -1.16 -14.40 2.74
C ASP A 170 -0.18 -13.76 3.76
N SER A 171 1.10 -13.68 3.40
CA SER A 171 2.15 -13.18 4.29
C SER A 171 2.01 -11.67 4.51
N GLU A 172 2.37 -11.19 5.71
CA GLU A 172 2.33 -9.77 6.05
C GLU A 172 3.19 -8.97 5.06
N ALA A 173 4.39 -9.45 4.75
CA ALA A 173 5.30 -8.80 3.81
C ALA A 173 4.67 -8.56 2.43
N LYS A 174 3.97 -9.57 1.89
CA LYS A 174 3.28 -9.47 0.60
C LYS A 174 2.11 -8.48 0.65
N CYS A 175 1.37 -8.44 1.75
CA CYS A 175 0.29 -7.48 1.94
C CYS A 175 0.80 -6.04 2.08
N LEU A 176 1.90 -5.83 2.82
CA LEU A 176 2.57 -4.53 2.92
C LEU A 176 3.13 -4.08 1.57
N GLU A 177 3.79 -4.99 0.82
CA GLU A 177 4.27 -4.76 -0.54
C GLU A 177 3.11 -4.36 -1.46
N ASN A 178 2.00 -5.10 -1.44
CA ASN A 178 0.82 -4.82 -2.26
C ASN A 178 0.17 -3.48 -1.90
N ALA A 179 0.02 -3.16 -0.61
CA ALA A 179 -0.55 -1.89 -0.17
C ALA A 179 0.33 -0.72 -0.61
N CYS A 180 1.65 -0.83 -0.44
CA CYS A 180 2.63 0.14 -0.89
C CYS A 180 2.57 0.34 -2.42
N ASN A 181 2.59 -0.75 -3.17
CA ASN A 181 2.48 -0.74 -4.63
C ASN A 181 1.17 -0.11 -5.10
N ALA A 182 0.06 -0.34 -4.40
CA ALA A 182 -1.22 0.26 -4.72
C ALA A 182 -1.20 1.79 -4.57
N ILE A 183 -0.51 2.31 -3.54
CA ILE A 183 -0.31 3.77 -3.39
C ILE A 183 0.46 4.30 -4.59
N PHE A 184 1.60 3.71 -4.95
CA PHE A 184 2.39 4.18 -6.08
C PHE A 184 1.64 4.07 -7.41
N ASN A 185 0.96 2.96 -7.66
CA ASN A 185 0.15 2.78 -8.86
C ASN A 185 -0.99 3.81 -8.93
N ALA A 186 -1.60 4.17 -7.80
CA ALA A 186 -2.59 5.23 -7.76
C ALA A 186 -2.00 6.59 -8.22
N HIS A 187 -0.78 6.91 -7.81
CA HIS A 187 -0.05 8.13 -8.22
C HIS A 187 0.35 8.09 -9.70
N VAL A 188 0.91 6.98 -10.18
CA VAL A 188 1.29 6.81 -11.60
C VAL A 188 0.05 6.93 -12.50
N ASN A 189 -1.01 6.20 -12.17
CA ASN A 189 -2.28 6.29 -12.90
C ASN A 189 -2.89 7.70 -12.88
N PHE A 190 -2.56 8.52 -11.88
CA PHE A 190 -3.01 9.90 -11.81
C PHE A 190 -2.27 10.81 -12.79
N ILE A 191 -0.98 10.57 -13.01
CA ILE A 191 -0.21 11.28 -14.02
C ILE A 191 -0.74 10.99 -15.43
N ASP A 192 -1.10 9.74 -15.68
CA ASP A 192 -1.51 9.27 -17.01
C ASP A 192 -2.98 9.57 -17.33
N ASN A 193 -3.85 9.74 -16.32
CA ASN A 193 -5.29 9.89 -16.52
C ASN A 193 -5.77 11.33 -16.32
N ASN A 194 -6.05 12.02 -17.44
CA ASN A 194 -6.50 13.42 -17.45
C ASN A 194 -7.84 13.66 -16.73
N ASN A 195 -8.65 12.62 -16.54
CA ASN A 195 -9.97 12.73 -15.92
C ASN A 195 -9.91 12.49 -14.40
N LYS A 196 -8.76 12.11 -13.86
CA LYS A 196 -8.60 11.94 -12.41
C LYS A 196 -8.37 13.33 -11.79
N LYS A 197 -9.12 13.64 -10.73
CA LYS A 197 -9.09 14.95 -10.06
C LYS A 197 -8.23 14.92 -8.80
N SER A 198 -8.31 13.83 -8.02
CA SER A 198 -7.63 13.72 -6.73
C SER A 198 -7.49 12.25 -6.31
N ILE A 199 -6.55 11.99 -5.40
CA ILE A 199 -6.48 10.75 -4.62
C ILE A 199 -6.63 11.11 -3.16
N VAL A 200 -7.45 10.35 -2.45
CA VAL A 200 -7.57 10.41 -0.99
C VAL A 200 -7.17 9.07 -0.42
N ILE A 201 -6.28 9.06 0.56
CA ILE A 201 -5.83 7.87 1.26
C ILE A 201 -6.14 8.04 2.74
N MET A 202 -7.00 7.18 3.27
CA MET A 202 -7.23 7.09 4.71
C MET A 202 -6.39 5.94 5.25
N ALA A 203 -5.46 6.26 6.13
CA ALA A 203 -4.61 5.30 6.82
C ALA A 203 -5.03 5.21 8.29
N ASP A 204 -5.72 4.12 8.62
CA ASP A 204 -6.06 3.78 10.00
C ASP A 204 -4.94 2.91 10.62
N SER A 205 -5.10 2.50 11.89
CA SER A 205 -4.14 1.59 12.51
C SER A 205 -3.88 0.32 11.68
N GLU A 206 -4.91 -0.30 11.10
CA GLU A 206 -4.82 -1.62 10.46
C GLU A 206 -5.44 -1.65 9.05
N LYS A 207 -5.87 -0.51 8.53
CA LYS A 207 -6.60 -0.45 7.27
C LYS A 207 -6.15 0.74 6.45
N LEU A 208 -5.79 0.47 5.21
CA LEU A 208 -5.47 1.48 4.21
C LEU A 208 -6.61 1.53 3.19
N HIS A 209 -7.20 2.71 3.02
CA HIS A 209 -8.28 2.93 2.06
C HIS A 209 -7.82 3.98 1.04
N ILE A 210 -7.62 3.56 -0.21
CA ILE A 210 -7.23 4.41 -1.32
C ILE A 210 -8.47 4.72 -2.15
N ILE A 211 -8.75 5.99 -2.38
CA ILE A 211 -9.93 6.48 -3.08
C ILE A 211 -9.47 7.37 -4.23
N ASP A 212 -9.68 6.89 -5.44
CA ASP A 212 -9.47 7.64 -6.66
C ASP A 212 -10.74 8.41 -7.04
N ILE A 213 -10.63 9.71 -7.21
CA ILE A 213 -11.74 10.59 -7.59
C ILE A 213 -11.55 11.02 -9.03
N PHE A 214 -12.50 10.66 -9.89
CA PHE A 214 -12.53 11.02 -11.30
C PHE A 214 -13.66 11.99 -11.58
N MET A 215 -13.41 12.91 -12.50
CA MET A 215 -14.39 13.79 -13.09
C MET A 215 -14.66 13.31 -14.51
N ASN A 216 -15.89 12.90 -14.78
CA ASN A 216 -16.33 12.62 -16.14
C ASN A 216 -16.83 13.92 -16.76
N ASP A 217 -16.02 14.51 -17.65
CA ASP A 217 -16.49 15.46 -18.65
C ASP A 217 -16.99 14.66 -19.86
N ASP A 218 -18.24 14.18 -19.78
CA ASP A 218 -18.92 13.63 -20.96
C ASP A 218 -19.40 14.81 -21.83
N ASN A 219 -18.82 14.93 -23.03
CA ASN A 219 -19.01 16.00 -24.01
C ASN A 219 -20.43 16.63 -24.03
N ASP A 220 -20.47 17.96 -23.83
CA ASP A 220 -21.45 18.99 -24.21
C ASP A 220 -22.97 18.82 -24.02
N ALA A 221 -23.48 17.76 -23.38
CA ALA A 221 -24.91 17.71 -23.02
C ALA A 221 -25.24 16.95 -21.73
N SER A 222 -24.26 16.26 -21.13
CA SER A 222 -24.44 15.46 -19.92
C SER A 222 -24.02 16.20 -18.66
N PRO A 223 -24.75 16.04 -17.54
CA PRO A 223 -24.31 16.57 -16.26
C PRO A 223 -22.95 15.97 -15.86
N GLN A 224 -21.96 16.82 -15.58
CA GLN A 224 -20.69 16.42 -14.98
C GLN A 224 -20.95 15.47 -13.81
N SER A 225 -20.28 14.32 -13.81
CA SER A 225 -20.43 13.32 -12.76
C SER A 225 -19.08 12.99 -12.14
N LEU A 226 -19.10 12.74 -10.84
CA LEU A 226 -17.93 12.26 -10.12
C LEU A 226 -18.01 10.74 -10.01
N LYS A 227 -16.93 10.06 -10.39
CA LYS A 227 -16.78 8.62 -10.17
C LYS A 227 -15.73 8.40 -9.10
N LEU A 228 -16.04 7.54 -8.13
CA LEU A 228 -15.14 7.15 -7.07
C LEU A 228 -14.78 5.68 -7.24
N ASN A 229 -13.49 5.39 -7.32
CA ASN A 229 -12.99 4.03 -7.20
C ASN A 229 -12.28 3.89 -5.86
N SER A 230 -12.61 2.85 -5.11
CA SER A 230 -12.04 2.61 -3.79
C SER A 230 -11.36 1.25 -3.73
N SER A 231 -10.15 1.21 -3.17
CA SER A 231 -9.39 0.00 -2.85
C SER A 231 -9.10 -0.03 -1.36
N VAL A 232 -9.36 -1.18 -0.73
CA VAL A 232 -9.17 -1.37 0.72
C VAL A 232 -8.17 -2.48 0.96
N PHE A 233 -7.15 -2.20 1.77
CA PHE A 233 -6.17 -3.16 2.23
C PHE A 233 -6.29 -3.31 3.75
N ASN A 234 -6.59 -4.53 4.20
CA ASN A 234 -6.57 -4.87 5.62
C ASN A 234 -5.18 -5.39 5.96
N LEU A 235 -4.52 -4.74 6.91
CA LEU A 235 -3.17 -5.04 7.37
C LEU A 235 -3.18 -5.64 8.79
N ASN A 236 -4.24 -6.36 9.15
CA ASN A 236 -4.37 -7.02 10.44
C ASN A 236 -3.84 -8.46 10.36
N PHE A 237 -2.61 -8.64 10.80
CA PHE A 237 -1.87 -9.89 10.95
C PHE A 237 -1.61 -10.26 12.44
N GLY A 238 -2.36 -9.66 13.39
CA GLY A 238 -2.25 -9.96 14.82
C GLY A 238 -1.42 -8.97 15.63
N LYS A 239 -0.74 -9.44 16.69
CA LYS A 239 -0.15 -8.56 17.74
C LYS A 239 1.06 -7.73 17.29
N LYS A 240 1.67 -8.03 16.14
CA LYS A 240 2.86 -7.36 15.61
C LYS A 240 2.62 -6.92 14.16
N THR A 241 1.62 -6.11 13.91
CA THR A 241 1.34 -5.59 12.56
C THR A 241 1.96 -4.24 12.35
N ALA A 242 2.65 -4.04 11.23
CA ALA A 242 3.01 -2.69 10.81
C ALA A 242 1.73 -1.86 10.62
N LYS A 243 1.71 -0.65 11.17
CA LYS A 243 0.55 0.22 11.08
C LYS A 243 0.40 0.76 9.66
N SER A 244 -0.84 0.93 9.17
CA SER A 244 -1.04 1.34 7.77
C SER A 244 -0.49 2.74 7.46
N PHE A 245 -0.47 3.63 8.46
CA PHE A 245 0.15 4.94 8.31
C PHE A 245 1.68 4.87 8.12
N ASN A 246 2.37 3.83 8.61
CA ASN A 246 3.80 3.64 8.33
C ASN A 246 4.04 3.26 6.85
N VAL A 247 3.15 2.44 6.27
CA VAL A 247 3.19 2.10 4.83
C VAL A 247 2.99 3.36 3.99
N LEU A 248 2.01 4.19 4.38
CA LEU A 248 1.76 5.47 3.73
C LEU A 248 2.94 6.44 3.89
N GLN A 249 3.51 6.56 5.10
CA GLN A 249 4.69 7.39 5.37
C GLN A 249 5.85 7.02 4.44
N TYR A 250 6.14 5.73 4.30
CA TYR A 250 7.18 5.25 3.39
C TYR A 250 6.88 5.55 1.92
N ALA A 251 5.64 5.33 1.47
CA ALA A 251 5.25 5.60 0.09
C ALA A 251 5.39 7.11 -0.24
N VAL A 252 4.89 7.99 0.63
CA VAL A 252 4.98 9.45 0.46
C VAL A 252 6.44 9.91 0.50
N TYR A 253 7.23 9.41 1.46
CA TYR A 253 8.68 9.66 1.50
C TYR A 253 9.36 9.33 0.17
N THR A 254 9.08 8.14 -0.37
CA THR A 254 9.71 7.66 -1.59
C THR A 254 9.29 8.51 -2.80
N LEU A 255 8.03 8.92 -2.87
CA LEU A 255 7.54 9.85 -3.89
C LEU A 255 8.27 11.19 -3.83
N ILE A 256 8.41 11.77 -2.63
CA ILE A 256 9.14 13.02 -2.41
C ILE A 256 10.60 12.87 -2.85
N LYS A 257 11.26 11.79 -2.43
CA LYS A 257 12.67 11.53 -2.75
C LYS A 257 12.90 11.38 -4.25
N THR A 258 12.03 10.64 -4.93
CA THR A 258 12.07 10.48 -6.39
C THR A 258 11.83 11.79 -7.13
N GLY A 259 10.95 12.67 -6.60
CA GLY A 259 10.75 14.02 -7.14
C GLY A 259 11.95 14.95 -6.90
N TYR A 260 12.51 14.93 -5.68
CA TYR A 260 13.56 15.85 -5.25
C TYR A 260 14.93 15.58 -5.88
N HIS A 261 15.35 14.31 -5.98
CA HIS A 261 16.67 13.97 -6.55
C HIS A 261 16.85 14.42 -8.00
N LYS A 262 15.77 14.68 -8.74
CA LYS A 262 15.85 15.16 -10.13
C LYS A 262 15.98 16.69 -10.23
N LEU A 263 15.44 17.46 -9.29
CA LEU A 263 15.58 18.92 -9.26
C LEU A 263 17.01 19.40 -8.96
N GLN A 264 17.85 18.56 -8.37
CA GLN A 264 19.27 18.89 -8.12
C GLN A 264 20.18 18.56 -9.33
N HIS A 265 19.65 17.92 -10.37
CA HIS A 265 20.39 17.47 -11.56
C HIS A 265 19.83 18.04 -12.87
N GLU A 266 18.92 19.02 -12.78
CA GLU A 266 18.50 19.93 -13.85
C GLU A 266 19.10 21.33 -13.60
#